data_AF-Q874T0-F1
#
_entry.id   AF-Q874T0-F1
#
_cell.length_a   1.000
_cell.length_b   1.000
_cell.length_c   1.000
_cell.angle_alpha   90.00
_cell.angle_beta   90.00
_cell.angle_gamma   90.00
#
_symmetry.space_group_name_H-M   'P 1'
#
loop_
_entity.id
_entity.type
_entity.pdbx_description
1 polymer ?
#
loop_
_entity_poly.entity_id
_entity_poly.type
_entity_poly.pdbx_seq_one_letter_code
_entity_poly.pdbx_strand_id
1 'polypeptide(L)'
;TILKQMKLIHDGGYTRNERESFKEVIFSNTMQSMRVTLEAMNNLGIAFDNPENEGHKRLVLEAPPQIDYLGHELVEAIASLWDDQGVQECVQRSNEFQLNDSARYYFDSILRIGQSNYMPSDQDVLRSRVKSTGITETTFVIDSLTYRMFDVGGQRSERKKWIHCFENVTALVFLVAISEYDQVLFEDESV
;
A
#
# COMPACT_ATOMS: atom_id res chain seq x y z
N THR A 1 -5.83 5.65 -5.47
CA THR A 1 -5.16 6.97 -5.35
C THR A 1 -6.01 8.12 -5.89
N ILE A 2 -6.48 8.08 -7.15
CA ILE A 2 -7.22 9.20 -7.76
C ILE A 2 -8.50 9.59 -7.00
N LEU A 3 -9.38 8.64 -6.68
CA LEU A 3 -10.58 8.94 -5.89
C LEU A 3 -10.27 9.55 -4.52
N LYS A 4 -9.20 9.10 -3.88
CA LYS A 4 -8.74 9.65 -2.60
C LYS A 4 -8.29 11.12 -2.75
N GLN A 5 -7.59 11.45 -3.84
CA GLN A 5 -7.24 12.83 -4.18
C GLN A 5 -8.47 13.69 -4.46
N MET A 6 -9.46 13.17 -5.20
CA MET A 6 -10.70 13.90 -5.48
C MET A 6 -11.43 14.27 -4.19
N LYS A 7 -11.50 13.34 -3.23
CA LYS A 7 -12.05 13.61 -1.90
C LYS A 7 -11.27 14.70 -1.14
N LEU A 8 -9.94 14.65 -1.17
CA LEU A 8 -9.10 15.67 -0.54
C LEU A 8 -9.31 17.07 -1.12
N ILE A 9 -9.42 17.18 -2.44
CA ILE A 9 -9.48 18.47 -3.14
C ILE A 9 -10.91 19.04 -3.13
N HIS A 10 -11.93 18.20 -3.27
CA HIS A 10 -13.30 18.64 -3.57
C HIS A 10 -14.35 18.29 -2.51
N ASP A 11 -14.03 17.44 -1.52
CA ASP A 11 -15.00 16.93 -0.54
C ASP A 11 -14.53 17.14 0.91
N GLY A 12 -13.82 18.25 1.17
CA GLY A 12 -13.43 18.67 2.53
C GLY A 12 -12.38 17.78 3.21
N GLY A 13 -11.80 16.81 2.51
CA GLY A 13 -10.78 15.91 3.03
C GLY A 13 -11.29 14.79 3.92
N TYR A 14 -10.40 14.24 4.76
CA TYR A 14 -10.71 13.13 5.65
C TYR A 14 -10.96 13.59 7.07
N THR A 15 -12.14 13.22 7.59
CA THR A 15 -12.49 13.37 9.00
C THR A 15 -11.61 12.50 9.88
N ARG A 16 -11.58 12.79 11.19
CA ARG A 16 -10.82 11.99 12.16
C ARG A 16 -11.24 10.52 12.17
N ASN A 17 -12.54 10.23 12.14
CA ASN A 17 -13.05 8.86 12.15
C ASN A 17 -12.66 8.09 10.87
N GLU A 18 -12.66 8.75 9.72
CA GLU A 18 -12.18 8.16 8.46
C GLU A 18 -10.68 7.90 8.51
N ARG A 19 -9.88 8.82 9.07
CA ARG A 19 -8.44 8.57 9.25
C ARG A 19 -8.20 7.39 10.17
N GLU A 20 -8.96 7.27 11.25
CA GLU A 20 -8.85 6.13 12.17
C GLU A 20 -9.13 4.80 11.47
N SER A 21 -10.10 4.73 10.55
CA SER A 21 -10.37 3.50 9.80
C SER A 21 -9.27 3.10 8.81
N PHE A 22 -8.37 4.01 8.43
CA PHE A 22 -7.21 3.69 7.60
C PHE A 22 -6.03 3.09 8.37
N LYS A 23 -6.01 3.14 9.71
CA LYS A 23 -4.87 2.67 10.51
C LYS A 23 -4.55 1.21 10.26
N GLU A 24 -5.55 0.34 10.36
CA GLU A 24 -5.40 -1.11 10.17
C GLU A 24 -4.81 -1.43 8.80
N VAL A 25 -5.31 -0.77 7.75
CA VAL A 25 -4.80 -0.92 6.38
C VAL A 25 -3.34 -0.48 6.28
N ILE A 26 -2.98 0.65 6.89
CA ILE A 26 -1.60 1.17 6.86
C ILE A 26 -0.66 0.21 7.61
N PHE A 27 -1.05 -0.28 8.78
CA PHE A 27 -0.27 -1.24 9.55
C PHE A 27 -0.08 -2.55 8.77
N SER A 28 -1.16 -3.08 8.20
CA SER A 28 -1.14 -4.28 7.35
C SER A 28 -0.24 -4.08 6.13
N ASN A 29 -0.36 -2.96 5.41
CA ASN A 29 0.49 -2.64 4.26
C ASN A 29 1.97 -2.58 4.65
N THR A 30 2.29 -2.00 5.80
CA THR A 30 3.66 -1.86 6.30
C THR A 30 4.25 -3.23 6.64
N MET A 31 3.54 -4.03 7.42
CA MET A 31 3.95 -5.39 7.81
C MET A 31 4.12 -6.29 6.59
N GLN A 32 3.13 -6.29 5.69
CA GLN A 32 3.18 -7.15 4.50
C GLN A 32 4.34 -6.76 3.59
N SER A 33 4.61 -5.46 3.43
CA SER A 33 5.76 -5.00 2.63
C SER A 33 7.08 -5.46 3.23
N MET A 34 7.22 -5.41 4.56
CA MET A 34 8.45 -5.89 5.23
C MET A 34 8.61 -7.40 5.07
N ARG A 35 7.53 -8.19 5.21
CA ARG A 35 7.56 -9.64 4.99
C ARG A 35 7.99 -10.02 3.60
N VAL A 36 7.40 -9.39 2.59
CA VAL A 36 7.77 -9.60 1.19
C VAL A 36 9.25 -9.28 0.96
N THR A 37 9.74 -8.19 1.57
CA THR A 37 11.17 -7.82 1.49
C THR A 37 12.06 -8.89 2.10
N LEU A 38 11.72 -9.40 3.29
CA LEU A 38 12.48 -10.44 3.99
C LEU A 38 12.46 -11.79 3.26
N GLU A 39 11.34 -12.14 2.64
CA GLU A 39 11.22 -13.31 1.77
C GLU A 39 12.08 -13.16 0.50
N ALA A 40 12.03 -11.99 -0.13
CA ALA A 40 12.84 -11.66 -1.30
C ALA A 40 14.35 -11.70 -0.99
N MET A 41 14.78 -11.22 0.19
CA MET A 41 16.19 -11.35 0.60
C MET A 41 16.67 -12.80 0.59
N ASN A 42 15.86 -13.74 1.11
CA ASN A 42 16.22 -15.16 1.09
C ASN A 42 16.32 -15.68 -0.36
N ASN A 43 15.38 -15.30 -1.22
CA ASN A 43 15.33 -15.75 -2.62
C ASN A 43 16.48 -15.17 -3.45
N LEU A 44 16.87 -13.93 -3.18
CA LEU A 44 17.96 -13.22 -3.86
C LEU A 44 19.35 -13.52 -3.25
N GLY A 45 19.39 -14.25 -2.14
CA GLY A 45 20.63 -14.56 -1.42
C GLY A 45 21.29 -13.36 -0.75
N ILE A 46 20.51 -12.34 -0.37
CA ILE A 46 21.00 -11.13 0.29
C ILE A 46 21.02 -11.36 1.80
N ALA A 47 22.20 -11.22 2.41
CA ALA A 47 22.38 -11.33 3.86
C ALA A 47 22.15 -9.97 4.55
N PHE A 48 21.83 -10.00 5.85
CA PHE A 48 21.84 -8.81 6.68
C PHE A 48 23.27 -8.29 6.88
N ASP A 49 23.42 -6.97 6.89
CA ASP A 49 24.66 -6.32 7.31
C ASP A 49 24.84 -6.45 8.83
N ASN A 50 23.76 -6.31 9.60
CA ASN A 50 23.74 -6.56 11.03
C ASN A 50 23.16 -7.95 11.36
N PRO A 51 23.97 -8.91 11.86
CA PRO A 51 23.48 -10.25 12.23
C PRO A 51 22.38 -10.27 13.30
N GLU A 52 22.26 -9.23 14.13
CA GLU A 52 21.21 -9.13 15.15
C GLU A 52 19.81 -9.03 14.53
N ASN A 53 19.71 -8.58 13.27
CA ASN A 53 18.45 -8.47 12.53
C ASN A 53 17.77 -9.82 12.25
N GLU A 54 18.46 -10.95 12.44
CA GLU A 54 17.80 -12.27 12.43
C GLU A 54 16.73 -12.41 13.52
N GLY A 55 16.93 -11.75 14.67
CA GLY A 55 15.91 -11.67 15.73
C GLY A 55 14.68 -10.87 15.29
N HIS A 56 14.92 -9.69 14.70
CA HIS A 56 13.86 -8.82 14.18
C HIS A 56 13.08 -9.44 13.02
N LYS A 57 13.78 -10.12 12.10
CA LYS A 57 13.16 -10.92 11.02
C LYS A 57 12.17 -11.92 11.58
N ARG A 58 12.57 -12.70 12.59
CA ARG A 58 11.70 -13.70 13.21
C ARG A 58 10.45 -13.05 13.82
N LEU A 59 10.62 -11.96 14.56
CA LEU A 59 9.50 -11.23 15.16
C LEU A 59 8.48 -10.76 14.11
N VAL A 60 8.94 -10.21 12.99
CA VAL A 60 8.06 -9.73 11.91
C VAL A 60 7.33 -10.88 11.21
N LEU A 61 8.01 -12.01 10.97
CA LEU A 61 7.42 -13.19 10.32
C LEU A 61 6.43 -13.93 11.21
N GLU A 62 6.68 -14.00 12.52
CA GLU A 62 5.81 -14.68 13.49
C GLU A 62 4.57 -13.86 13.89
N ALA A 63 4.57 -12.54 13.66
CA ALA A 63 3.42 -11.70 13.95
C ALA A 63 2.15 -12.16 13.19
N PRO A 64 0.94 -11.80 13.64
CA PRO A 64 -0.27 -12.02 12.85
C PRO A 64 -0.22 -11.25 11.52
N PRO A 65 -0.82 -11.77 10.43
CA PRO A 65 -0.90 -11.06 9.15
C PRO A 65 -1.78 -9.81 9.21
N GLN A 66 -2.80 -9.83 10.06
CA GLN A 66 -3.67 -8.69 10.33
C GLN A 66 -3.33 -8.15 11.73
N ILE A 67 -2.97 -6.87 11.80
CA ILE A 67 -2.65 -6.22 13.07
C ILE A 67 -3.44 -4.93 13.23
N ASP A 68 -4.13 -4.82 14.36
CA ASP A 68 -4.91 -3.62 14.70
C ASP A 68 -4.02 -2.55 15.36
N TYR A 69 -2.83 -2.95 15.79
CA TYR A 69 -1.86 -2.11 16.48
C TYR A 69 -0.43 -2.57 16.21
N LEU A 70 0.46 -1.62 15.96
CA LEU A 70 1.91 -1.86 15.87
C LEU A 70 2.54 -1.73 17.27
N GLY A 71 2.86 -2.87 17.87
CA GLY A 71 3.60 -2.92 19.14
C GLY A 71 4.98 -2.30 19.03
N HIS A 72 5.49 -1.76 20.14
CA HIS A 72 6.81 -1.12 20.20
C HIS A 72 7.91 -2.03 19.64
N GLU A 73 7.90 -3.31 20.02
CA GLU A 73 8.87 -4.30 19.54
C GLU A 73 8.84 -4.47 18.01
N LEU A 74 7.65 -4.43 17.40
CA LEU A 74 7.51 -4.51 15.93
C LEU A 74 7.99 -3.23 15.24
N VAL A 75 7.73 -2.08 15.85
CA VAL A 75 8.19 -0.77 15.35
C VAL A 75 9.71 -0.72 15.36
N GLU A 76 10.34 -1.13 16.46
CA GLU A 76 11.80 -1.22 16.58
C GLU A 76 12.38 -2.23 15.61
N ALA A 77 11.76 -3.41 15.48
CA ALA A 77 12.21 -4.43 14.54
C ALA A 77 12.17 -3.92 13.09
N ILE A 78 11.07 -3.30 12.66
CA ILE A 78 10.97 -2.74 11.30
C ILE A 78 11.97 -1.59 11.11
N ALA A 79 12.19 -0.75 12.12
CA ALA A 79 13.17 0.34 12.04
C ALA A 79 14.59 -0.20 11.90
N SER A 80 14.99 -1.18 12.72
CA SER A 80 16.31 -1.82 12.67
C SER A 80 16.53 -2.60 11.37
N LEU A 81 15.50 -3.28 10.88
CA LEU A 81 15.55 -3.92 9.56
C LEU A 81 15.70 -2.88 8.45
N TRP A 82 14.97 -1.77 8.50
CA TRP A 82 15.04 -0.76 7.44
C TRP A 82 16.39 -0.01 7.39
N ASP A 83 17.07 0.12 8.54
CA ASP A 83 18.41 0.72 8.60
C ASP A 83 19.50 -0.21 8.04
N ASP A 84 19.22 -1.51 7.91
CA ASP A 84 20.14 -2.51 7.39
C ASP A 84 20.41 -2.35 5.89
N GLN A 85 21.70 -2.34 5.51
CA GLN A 85 22.09 -2.16 4.12
C GLN A 85 21.62 -3.30 3.21
N GLY A 86 21.55 -4.54 3.70
CA GLY A 86 21.04 -5.67 2.92
C GLY A 86 19.54 -5.55 2.64
N VAL A 87 18.76 -5.03 3.61
CA VAL A 87 17.33 -4.75 3.41
C VAL A 87 17.15 -3.63 2.40
N GLN A 88 17.93 -2.54 2.50
CA GLN A 88 17.87 -1.43 1.55
C GLN A 88 18.28 -1.85 0.13
N GLU A 89 19.30 -2.71 -0.01
CA GLU A 89 19.70 -3.31 -1.28
C GLU A 89 18.55 -4.14 -1.88
N CYS A 90 17.91 -5.00 -1.08
CA CYS A 90 16.77 -5.80 -1.53
C CYS A 90 15.62 -4.93 -2.04
N VAL A 91 15.27 -3.86 -1.31
CA VAL A 91 14.22 -2.92 -1.73
C VAL A 91 14.59 -2.16 -3.01
N GLN A 92 15.88 -1.89 -3.27
CA GLN A 92 16.30 -1.28 -4.55
C GLN A 92 16.07 -2.22 -5.75
N ARG A 93 16.04 -3.53 -5.51
CA ARG A 93 15.75 -4.58 -6.50
C ARG A 93 14.27 -4.98 -6.50
N SER A 94 13.39 -4.10 -6.00
CA SER A 94 11.96 -4.40 -5.88
C SER A 94 11.24 -4.64 -7.22
N ASN A 95 11.88 -4.36 -8.36
CA ASN A 95 11.34 -4.74 -9.67
C ASN A 95 11.41 -6.26 -9.92
N GLU A 96 12.24 -7.00 -9.18
CA GLU A 96 12.39 -8.46 -9.28
C GLU A 96 11.33 -9.24 -8.48
N PHE A 97 10.49 -8.56 -7.71
CA PHE A 97 9.44 -9.18 -6.88
C PHE A 97 8.26 -8.24 -6.65
N GLN A 98 7.17 -8.73 -6.06
CA GLN A 98 5.93 -7.96 -5.93
C GLN A 98 5.91 -7.11 -4.64
N LEU A 99 6.64 -6.00 -4.63
CA LEU A 99 6.62 -5.03 -3.52
C LEU A 99 5.63 -3.89 -3.76
N ASN A 100 5.00 -3.42 -2.69
CA ASN A 100 4.16 -2.22 -2.75
C ASN A 100 5.04 -0.98 -2.99
N ASP A 101 4.67 -0.12 -3.94
CA ASP A 101 5.36 1.14 -4.26
C ASP A 101 5.50 2.08 -3.04
N SER A 102 4.58 1.95 -2.09
CA SER A 102 4.53 2.73 -0.86
C SER A 102 5.34 2.13 0.28
N ALA A 103 5.98 0.97 0.09
CA ALA A 103 6.75 0.26 1.12
C ALA A 103 7.81 1.18 1.77
N ARG A 104 8.69 1.78 0.94
CA ARG A 104 9.74 2.68 1.39
C ARG A 104 9.20 3.84 2.24
N TYR A 105 8.12 4.46 1.78
CA TYR A 105 7.49 5.57 2.52
C TYR A 105 7.05 5.16 3.94
N TYR A 106 6.48 3.96 4.08
CA TYR A 106 6.06 3.47 5.38
C TYR A 106 7.23 3.08 6.27
N PHE A 107 8.29 2.47 5.70
CA PHE A 107 9.51 2.16 6.44
C PHE A 107 10.19 3.43 6.95
N ASP A 108 10.36 4.44 6.08
CA ASP A 108 10.90 5.76 6.45
C ASP A 108 10.07 6.46 7.55
N SER A 109 8.77 6.16 7.61
CA SER A 109 7.83 6.76 8.58
C SER A 109 7.54 5.87 9.79
N ILE A 110 8.19 4.71 9.95
CA ILE A 110 7.74 3.68 10.91
C ILE A 110 7.69 4.19 12.35
N LEU A 111 8.67 5.01 12.75
CA LEU A 111 8.71 5.59 14.10
C LEU A 111 7.54 6.55 14.38
N ARG A 112 7.03 7.24 13.35
CA ARG A 112 5.83 8.10 13.44
C ARG A 112 4.56 7.26 13.44
N ILE A 113 4.51 6.24 12.59
CA ILE A 113 3.35 5.34 12.43
C ILE A 113 3.14 4.50 13.70
N GLY A 114 4.22 4.12 14.38
CA GLY A 114 4.22 3.35 15.62
C GLY A 114 3.87 4.11 16.89
N GLN A 115 3.64 5.43 16.82
CA GLN A 115 3.31 6.22 18.01
C GLN A 115 1.91 5.87 18.54
N SER A 116 1.74 5.86 19.86
CA SER A 116 0.46 5.53 20.51
C SER A 116 -0.68 6.50 20.12
N ASN A 117 -0.35 7.75 19.83
CA ASN A 117 -1.26 8.78 19.36
C ASN A 117 -1.25 8.96 17.83
N TYR A 118 -0.68 8.02 17.08
CA TYR A 118 -0.61 8.09 15.63
C TYR A 118 -2.00 8.35 15.02
N MET A 119 -2.05 9.27 14.08
CA MET A 119 -3.22 9.58 13.27
C MET A 119 -2.77 9.65 11.80
N PRO A 120 -3.35 8.86 10.88
CA PRO A 120 -2.96 8.88 9.49
C PRO A 120 -3.05 10.28 8.87
N SER A 121 -1.94 10.74 8.32
CA SER A 121 -1.86 11.94 7.51
C SER A 121 -2.53 11.72 6.14
N ASP A 122 -2.74 12.80 5.39
CA ASP A 122 -3.24 12.68 4.02
C ASP A 122 -2.32 11.83 3.15
N GLN A 123 -1.01 11.95 3.36
CA GLN A 123 -0.02 11.18 2.63
C GLN A 123 -0.09 9.69 2.95
N ASP A 124 -0.33 9.34 4.23
CA ASP A 124 -0.54 7.94 4.63
C ASP A 124 -1.82 7.38 4.00
N VAL A 125 -2.90 8.15 4.03
CA VAL A 125 -4.19 7.73 3.45
C VAL A 125 -4.09 7.56 1.94
N LEU A 126 -3.42 8.49 1.25
CA LEU A 126 -3.24 8.43 -0.20
C LEU A 126 -2.41 7.24 -0.67
N ARG A 127 -1.39 6.88 0.11
CA ARG A 127 -0.48 5.75 -0.15
C ARG A 127 -1.01 4.41 0.36
N SER A 128 -2.09 4.39 1.15
CA SER A 128 -2.65 3.13 1.61
C SER A 128 -3.29 2.38 0.44
N ARG A 129 -2.97 1.10 0.33
CA ARG A 129 -3.43 0.20 -0.71
C ARG A 129 -4.49 -0.72 -0.14
N VAL A 130 -5.70 -0.52 -0.63
CA VAL A 130 -6.82 -1.46 -0.46
C VAL A 130 -7.10 -2.02 -1.84
N LYS A 131 -7.17 -3.35 -1.94
CA LYS A 131 -7.53 -4.02 -3.19
C LYS A 131 -8.98 -3.66 -3.52
N SER A 132 -9.22 -2.88 -4.58
CA SER A 132 -10.58 -2.62 -5.06
C SER A 132 -11.20 -3.94 -5.53
N THR A 133 -12.31 -4.31 -4.91
CA THR A 133 -13.13 -5.45 -5.32
C THR A 133 -14.51 -4.94 -5.72
N GLY A 134 -15.04 -5.44 -6.83
CA GLY A 134 -16.32 -4.98 -7.35
C GLY A 134 -16.25 -3.60 -8.00
N ILE A 135 -17.36 -2.87 -7.88
CA ILE A 135 -17.57 -1.55 -8.48
C ILE A 135 -17.98 -0.62 -7.36
N THR A 136 -17.23 0.45 -7.16
CA THR A 136 -17.55 1.48 -6.17
C THR A 136 -17.97 2.76 -6.87
N GLU A 137 -19.15 3.26 -6.54
CA GLU A 137 -19.63 4.57 -7.01
C GLU A 137 -19.29 5.64 -5.97
N THR A 138 -18.70 6.75 -6.42
CA THR A 138 -18.46 7.93 -5.61
C THR A 138 -19.05 9.14 -6.32
N THR A 139 -19.88 9.90 -5.60
CA THR A 139 -20.46 11.14 -6.12
C THR A 139 -19.73 12.33 -5.50
N PHE A 140 -19.32 13.29 -6.32
CA PHE A 140 -18.75 14.56 -5.87
C PHE A 140 -19.35 15.73 -6.63
N VAL A 141 -19.43 16.89 -5.97
CA VAL A 141 -19.91 18.13 -6.56
C VAL A 141 -18.73 19.06 -6.74
N ILE A 142 -18.48 19.49 -7.98
CA ILE A 142 -17.46 20.49 -8.30
C ILE A 142 -18.20 21.66 -8.93
N ASP A 143 -18.13 22.82 -8.27
CA ASP A 143 -18.91 24.01 -8.60
C ASP A 143 -20.42 23.69 -8.66
N SER A 144 -21.04 23.81 -9.84
CA SER A 144 -22.45 23.49 -10.08
C SER A 144 -22.68 22.13 -10.74
N LEU A 145 -21.64 21.33 -10.92
CA LEU A 145 -21.70 20.05 -11.62
C LEU A 145 -21.58 18.88 -10.65
N THR A 146 -22.51 17.95 -10.73
CA THR A 146 -22.47 16.68 -10.00
C THR A 146 -21.82 15.61 -10.86
N TYR A 147 -20.72 15.06 -10.38
CA TYR A 147 -20.00 13.97 -11.02
C TYR A 147 -20.28 12.67 -10.28
N ARG A 148 -20.50 11.61 -11.05
CA ARG A 148 -20.57 10.23 -10.56
C ARG A 148 -19.41 9.47 -11.16
N MET A 149 -18.46 9.05 -10.31
CA MET A 149 -17.27 8.32 -10.70
C MET A 149 -17.37 6.88 -10.22
N PHE A 150 -17.08 5.95 -11.12
CA PHE A 150 -17.06 4.52 -10.83
C PHE A 150 -15.60 4.06 -10.81
N ASP A 151 -15.15 3.50 -9.69
CA ASP A 151 -13.87 2.79 -9.58
C ASP A 151 -14.10 1.29 -9.70
N VAL A 152 -13.29 0.66 -10.55
CA VAL A 152 -13.38 -0.76 -10.88
C VAL A 152 -12.02 -1.43 -10.71
N GLY A 153 -12.03 -2.66 -10.19
CA GLY A 153 -10.81 -3.44 -10.06
C GLY A 153 -10.14 -3.70 -11.42
N GLY A 154 -8.83 -3.42 -11.53
CA GLY A 154 -8.04 -3.59 -12.76
C GLY A 154 -7.47 -4.99 -12.99
N GLN A 155 -7.49 -5.85 -11.96
CA GLN A 155 -7.00 -7.23 -12.04
C GLN A 155 -7.83 -8.06 -13.04
N ARG A 156 -7.20 -9.01 -13.75
CA ARG A 156 -7.84 -9.88 -14.76
C ARG A 156 -9.13 -10.52 -14.22
N SER A 157 -9.12 -10.94 -12.96
CA SER A 157 -10.29 -11.49 -12.25
C SER A 157 -11.47 -10.52 -12.11
N GLU A 158 -11.20 -9.22 -11.98
CA GLU A 158 -12.22 -8.17 -11.77
C GLU A 158 -12.77 -7.59 -13.09
N ARG A 159 -12.02 -7.70 -14.19
CA ARG A 159 -12.38 -7.13 -15.51
C ARG A 159 -13.72 -7.62 -16.05
N LYS A 160 -14.16 -8.82 -15.69
CA LYS A 160 -15.48 -9.37 -16.07
C LYS A 160 -16.64 -8.49 -15.57
N LYS A 161 -16.44 -7.71 -14.50
CA LYS A 161 -17.46 -6.86 -13.89
C LYS A 161 -17.63 -5.53 -14.61
N TRP A 162 -16.64 -5.10 -15.41
CA TRP A 162 -16.63 -3.77 -16.02
C TRP A 162 -17.87 -3.51 -16.90
N ILE A 163 -18.42 -4.54 -17.55
CA ILE A 163 -19.63 -4.41 -18.37
C ILE A 163 -20.82 -3.80 -17.62
N HIS A 164 -20.87 -3.93 -16.30
CA HIS A 164 -21.96 -3.42 -15.46
C HIS A 164 -21.89 -1.92 -15.16
N CYS A 165 -20.81 -1.22 -15.51
CA CYS A 165 -20.64 0.22 -15.26
C CYS A 165 -20.46 1.07 -16.52
N PHE A 166 -20.67 0.52 -17.72
CA PHE A 166 -20.52 1.25 -18.98
C PHE A 166 -21.78 1.98 -19.46
N GLU A 167 -22.92 1.78 -18.81
CA GLU A 167 -24.15 2.45 -19.21
C GLU A 167 -24.13 3.94 -18.84
N ASN A 168 -24.42 4.82 -19.80
CA ASN A 168 -24.48 6.27 -19.60
C ASN A 168 -23.16 6.92 -19.12
N VAL A 169 -22.00 6.33 -19.45
CA VAL A 169 -20.68 6.91 -19.16
C VAL A 169 -20.39 8.08 -20.12
N THR A 170 -20.09 9.25 -19.56
CA THR A 170 -19.73 10.44 -20.34
C THR A 170 -18.27 10.45 -20.78
N ALA A 171 -17.37 9.96 -19.92
CA ALA A 171 -15.94 9.95 -20.16
C ALA A 171 -15.28 8.75 -19.48
N LEU A 172 -14.22 8.22 -20.10
CA LEU A 172 -13.40 7.14 -19.55
C LEU A 172 -12.01 7.67 -19.21
N VAL A 173 -11.58 7.48 -17.97
CA VAL A 173 -10.23 7.80 -17.51
C VAL A 173 -9.43 6.51 -17.42
N PHE A 174 -8.56 6.28 -18.41
CA PHE A 174 -7.69 5.10 -18.44
C PHE A 174 -6.37 5.40 -17.75
N LEU A 175 -6.02 4.63 -16.72
CA LEU A 175 -4.79 4.81 -15.94
C LEU A 175 -3.75 3.77 -16.34
N VAL A 176 -2.52 4.23 -16.55
CA VAL A 176 -1.35 3.39 -16.86
C VAL A 176 -0.26 3.72 -15.87
N ALA A 177 0.27 2.72 -15.17
CA ALA A 177 1.43 2.88 -14.33
C ALA A 177 2.68 2.91 -15.22
N ILE A 178 3.30 4.10 -15.34
CA ILE A 178 4.48 4.30 -16.18
C ILE A 178 5.75 3.68 -15.56
N SER A 179 5.73 3.40 -14.26
CA SER A 179 6.85 2.88 -13.48
C SER A 179 6.94 1.35 -13.46
N GLU A 180 5.95 0.64 -14.03
CA GLU A 180 5.89 -0.83 -14.02
C GLU A 180 6.50 -1.44 -15.30
N TYR A 181 7.33 -0.69 -16.04
CA TYR A 181 7.90 -1.15 -17.33
C TYR A 181 8.89 -2.31 -17.19
N ASP A 182 9.48 -2.49 -16.00
CA ASP A 182 10.45 -3.52 -15.63
C ASP A 182 9.89 -4.50 -14.60
N GLN A 183 8.56 -4.53 -14.43
CA GLN A 183 7.86 -5.41 -13.51
C GLN A 183 7.03 -6.45 -14.27
N VAL A 184 6.81 -7.59 -13.62
CA VAL A 184 5.87 -8.62 -14.08
C VAL A 184 4.52 -8.44 -13.40
N LEU A 185 3.46 -8.96 -14.01
CA LEU A 185 2.11 -8.94 -13.47
C LEU A 185 2.03 -9.82 -12.21
N PHE A 186 1.39 -9.29 -11.16
CA PHE A 186 1.07 -10.08 -9.96
C PHE A 186 0.27 -11.36 -10.27
N GLU A 187 -0.56 -11.34 -11.33
CA GLU A 187 -1.40 -12.46 -11.73
C GLU A 187 -0.67 -13.47 -12.65
N ASP A 188 0.53 -13.13 -13.13
CA ASP A 188 1.25 -13.87 -14.17
C ASP A 188 2.73 -13.44 -14.22
N GLU A 189 3.62 -14.17 -13.53
CA GLU A 189 5.05 -13.85 -13.45
C GLU A 189 5.80 -14.03 -14.79
N SER A 190 5.12 -14.48 -15.85
CA SER A 190 5.70 -14.61 -17.19
C SER A 190 5.47 -13.40 -18.10
N VAL A 191 4.67 -12.42 -17.66
CA VAL A 191 4.21 -11.27 -18.45
C VAL A 191 4.41 -9.96 -17.70
#